data_AF-A0AAD9IBY8-F1
#
_entry.id   AF-A0AAD9IBY8-F1
#
_cell.length_a   1.000
_cell.length_b   1.000
_cell.length_c   1.000
_cell.angle_alpha   90.00
_cell.angle_beta   90.00
_cell.angle_gamma   90.00
#
_symmetry.space_group_name_H-M   'P 1'
#
loop_
_entity.id
_entity.type
_entity.pdbx_description
1 polymer ?
#
loop_
_entity_poly.entity_id
_entity_poly.type
_entity_poly.pdbx_seq_one_letter_code
_entity_poly.pdbx_strand_id
1 'polypeptide(L)'
;MSTTSHQRGFYKGTRTGTVGRHTKYGGFIIDFSRVRTYVCPSLENFKLTPFVTEKKERKFGYYGGDPQGPRSPQLYLERLPCPYTAWNIIRTYISFQSRVWGP
;
A
#
# COMPACT_ATOMS: atom_id res chain seq x y z
N MET A 1 -11.55 -36.68 6.07
CA MET A 1 -10.55 -37.32 5.17
C MET A 1 -9.31 -36.44 5.03
N SER A 2 -8.21 -36.83 5.67
CA SER A 2 -6.87 -36.22 5.54
C SER A 2 -6.03 -36.98 4.51
N THR A 3 -4.92 -36.41 4.06
CA THR A 3 -4.03 -37.02 3.06
C THR A 3 -3.42 -38.35 3.52
N THR A 4 -3.23 -38.52 4.84
CA THR A 4 -2.56 -39.69 5.43
C THR A 4 -3.48 -40.92 5.56
N SER A 5 -4.79 -40.72 5.66
CA SER A 5 -5.70 -41.78 6.12
C SER A 5 -6.28 -42.65 4.98
N HIS A 6 -5.64 -42.75 3.82
CA HIS A 6 -6.19 -43.42 2.63
C HIS A 6 -5.18 -44.31 1.89
N GLN A 7 -5.72 -45.19 1.06
CA GLN A 7 -4.99 -46.09 0.17
C GLN A 7 -4.31 -45.34 -1.00
N ARG A 8 -3.44 -46.06 -1.73
CA ARG A 8 -2.71 -45.54 -2.89
C ARG A 8 -3.68 -44.97 -3.94
N GLY A 9 -3.38 -43.79 -4.48
CA GLY A 9 -4.17 -43.14 -5.54
C GLY A 9 -5.13 -42.03 -5.08
N PHE A 10 -5.37 -41.89 -3.78
CA PHE A 10 -6.13 -40.75 -3.26
C PHE A 10 -5.24 -39.51 -3.14
N TYR A 11 -5.53 -38.46 -3.93
CA TYR A 11 -4.87 -37.16 -3.83
C TYR A 11 -5.86 -36.09 -3.36
N LYS A 12 -5.45 -35.30 -2.36
CA LYS A 12 -6.21 -34.17 -1.85
C LYS A 12 -5.30 -32.96 -1.65
N GLY A 13 -5.59 -31.86 -2.34
CA GLY A 13 -4.82 -30.62 -2.26
C GLY A 13 -5.06 -29.83 -0.97
N THR A 14 -4.11 -28.94 -0.64
CA THR A 14 -4.09 -28.09 0.57
C THR A 14 -4.38 -26.61 0.29
N ARG A 15 -5.01 -26.29 -0.86
CA ARG A 15 -5.31 -24.91 -1.32
C ARG A 15 -4.07 -24.02 -1.58
N THR A 16 -2.91 -24.62 -1.86
CA THR A 16 -1.71 -23.87 -2.28
C THR A 16 -1.94 -23.01 -3.53
N GLY A 17 -2.93 -23.38 -4.37
CA GLY A 17 -3.23 -22.73 -5.64
C GLY A 17 -2.40 -23.31 -6.78
N THR A 18 -2.82 -23.07 -8.02
CA THR A 18 -2.13 -23.59 -9.21
C THR A 18 -0.99 -22.66 -9.60
N VAL A 19 0.25 -23.15 -9.51
CA VAL A 19 1.48 -22.40 -9.86
C VAL A 19 1.99 -22.68 -11.28
N GLY A 20 1.31 -23.53 -12.03
CA GLY A 20 1.81 -24.01 -13.31
C GLY A 20 0.87 -25.02 -13.95
N ARG A 21 1.42 -25.94 -14.74
CA ARG A 21 0.64 -26.94 -15.47
C ARG A 21 1.36 -28.28 -15.55
N HIS A 22 0.60 -29.37 -15.46
CA HIS A 22 1.09 -30.72 -15.74
C HIS A 22 1.36 -30.94 -17.23
N THR A 23 2.45 -31.64 -17.52
CA THR A 23 2.80 -32.08 -18.88
C THR A 23 2.09 -33.39 -19.22
N LYS A 24 2.05 -33.73 -20.51
CA LYS A 24 1.46 -34.99 -21.00
C LYS A 24 2.10 -36.23 -20.36
N TYR A 25 3.38 -36.14 -20.00
CA TYR A 25 4.19 -37.26 -19.49
C TYR A 25 4.35 -37.25 -17.96
N GLY A 26 3.45 -36.56 -17.24
CA GLY A 26 3.42 -36.57 -15.78
C GLY A 26 4.37 -35.60 -15.08
N GLY A 27 5.25 -34.91 -15.83
CA GLY A 27 6.05 -33.79 -15.30
C GLY A 27 5.21 -32.53 -15.02
N PHE A 28 5.83 -31.49 -14.47
CA PHE A 28 5.17 -30.23 -14.12
C PHE A 28 6.02 -29.04 -14.56
N ILE A 29 5.41 -28.06 -15.24
CA ILE A 29 6.07 -26.82 -15.68
C ILE A 29 5.52 -25.66 -14.84
N ILE A 30 6.44 -24.87 -14.27
CA ILE A 30 6.13 -23.72 -13.41
C ILE A 30 5.89 -22.48 -14.29
N ASP A 31 4.81 -21.74 -14.01
CA ASP A 31 4.52 -20.44 -14.61
C ASP A 31 4.86 -19.35 -13.60
N PHE A 32 6.00 -18.67 -13.80
CA PHE A 32 6.49 -17.64 -12.88
C PHE A 32 5.56 -16.44 -12.76
N SER A 33 4.66 -16.19 -13.73
CA SER A 33 3.65 -15.13 -13.63
C SER A 33 2.60 -15.40 -12.54
N ARG A 34 2.44 -16.66 -12.12
CA ARG A 34 1.48 -17.09 -11.09
C ARG A 34 2.14 -17.35 -9.73
N VAL A 35 3.46 -17.27 -9.65
CA VAL A 35 4.20 -17.45 -8.41
C VAL A 35 4.00 -16.20 -7.55
N ARG A 36 3.47 -16.39 -6.33
CA ARG A 36 3.24 -15.31 -5.38
C ARG A 36 4.57 -14.87 -4.76
N THR A 37 4.95 -13.62 -4.97
CA THR A 37 6.13 -13.01 -4.35
C THR A 37 5.73 -12.07 -3.22
N TYR A 38 6.44 -12.11 -2.10
CA TYR A 38 6.31 -11.13 -1.02
C TYR A 38 7.38 -10.05 -1.20
N VAL A 39 6.97 -8.86 -1.63
CA VAL A 39 7.89 -7.74 -1.85
C VAL A 39 8.21 -7.10 -0.51
N CYS A 40 9.47 -7.23 -0.07
CA CYS A 40 9.95 -6.58 1.14
C CYS A 40 10.56 -5.22 0.77
N PRO A 41 10.12 -4.10 1.38
CA PRO A 41 10.80 -2.81 1.20
C PRO A 41 12.16 -2.80 1.91
N SER A 42 13.05 -1.89 1.53
CA SER A 42 14.27 -1.66 2.32
C SER A 42 13.92 -1.15 3.71
N LEU A 43 14.52 -1.76 4.73
CA LEU A 43 14.30 -1.41 6.14
C LEU A 43 15.46 -0.60 6.74
N GLU A 44 16.43 -0.21 5.92
CA GLU A 44 17.55 0.63 6.36
C GLU A 44 17.03 1.97 6.89
N ASN A 45 17.43 2.34 8.11
CA ASN A 45 16.98 3.54 8.82
C ASN A 45 15.48 3.58 9.18
N PHE A 46 14.76 2.45 9.12
CA PHE A 46 13.36 2.39 9.53
C PHE A 46 13.23 2.39 11.08
N LYS A 47 12.72 3.49 11.64
CA LYS A 47 12.64 3.71 13.10
C LYS A 47 11.37 3.16 13.76
N LEU A 48 10.35 2.78 12.98
CA LEU A 48 9.05 2.39 13.53
C LEU A 48 9.09 0.94 14.02
N THR A 49 8.66 0.74 15.27
CA THR A 49 8.52 -0.56 15.92
C THR A 49 7.05 -1.01 15.96
N PRO A 50 6.76 -2.31 16.11
CA PRO A 50 5.38 -2.80 16.25
C PRO A 50 4.70 -2.31 17.54
N PHE A 51 5.46 -1.78 18.49
CA PHE A 51 4.96 -1.26 19.76
C PHE A 51 5.08 0.27 19.82
N VAL A 52 4.19 0.88 20.61
CA VAL A 52 4.17 2.30 20.94
C VAL A 52 4.29 2.44 22.45
N THR A 53 4.96 3.48 22.93
CA THR A 53 5.08 3.76 24.37
C THR A 53 3.72 4.07 25.00
N GLU A 54 3.43 3.49 26.17
CA GLU A 54 2.16 3.68 26.90
C GLU A 54 1.90 5.13 27.32
N LYS A 55 2.97 5.92 27.49
CA LYS A 55 2.89 7.37 27.75
C LYS A 55 2.15 8.12 26.63
N LYS A 56 2.04 7.55 25.43
CA LYS A 56 1.34 8.18 24.31
C LYS A 56 -0.14 7.85 24.38
N GLU A 57 -0.95 8.89 24.55
CA GLU A 57 -2.42 8.76 24.51
C GLU A 57 -2.92 8.26 23.15
N ARG A 58 -3.96 7.41 23.19
CA ARG A 58 -4.65 6.91 22.00
C ARG A 58 -5.55 8.01 21.45
N LYS A 59 -5.35 8.41 20.20
CA LYS A 59 -6.17 9.42 19.52
C LYS A 59 -7.07 8.76 18.48
N PHE A 60 -8.33 9.18 18.45
CA PHE A 60 -9.27 8.86 17.37
C PHE A 60 -9.31 10.01 16.37
N GLY A 61 -9.48 9.70 15.08
CA GLY A 61 -9.60 10.72 14.04
C GLY A 61 -10.92 11.47 14.15
N TYR A 62 -10.88 12.80 14.13
CA TYR A 62 -12.04 13.67 14.04
C TYR A 62 -12.12 14.27 12.64
N TYR A 63 -13.28 14.14 11.99
CA TYR A 63 -13.48 14.48 10.58
C TYR A 63 -14.57 15.56 10.39
N GLY A 64 -14.68 16.50 11.33
CA GLY A 64 -15.61 17.64 11.22
C GLY A 64 -17.10 17.28 11.16
N GLY A 65 -17.45 16.04 11.53
CA GLY A 65 -18.83 15.55 11.43
C GLY A 65 -19.27 15.10 10.04
N ASP A 66 -18.35 14.96 9.08
CA ASP A 66 -18.68 14.41 7.76
C ASP A 66 -19.27 12.99 7.89
N PRO A 67 -20.45 12.71 7.33
CA PRO A 67 -21.07 11.37 7.36
C PRO A 67 -20.16 10.27 6.81
N GLN A 68 -19.27 10.59 5.87
CA GLN A 68 -18.33 9.65 5.25
C GLN A 68 -16.99 9.55 6.01
N GLY A 69 -16.74 10.47 6.96
CA GLY A 69 -15.57 10.50 7.83
C GLY A 69 -14.24 10.35 7.06
N PRO A 70 -13.39 9.35 7.40
CA PRO A 70 -12.09 9.16 6.75
C PRO A 70 -12.16 8.81 5.26
N ARG A 71 -13.33 8.39 4.76
CA ARG A 71 -13.54 8.00 3.36
C ARG A 71 -14.08 9.13 2.51
N SER A 72 -14.34 10.31 3.09
CA SER A 72 -14.90 11.44 2.37
C SER A 72 -13.96 11.90 1.25
N PRO A 73 -14.43 11.95 -0.01
CA PRO A 73 -13.63 12.45 -1.13
C PRO A 73 -13.36 13.95 -1.00
N GLN A 74 -14.31 14.72 -0.46
CA GLN A 74 -14.17 16.17 -0.31
C GLN A 74 -13.04 16.52 0.68
N LEU A 75 -13.03 15.89 1.86
CA LEU A 75 -11.95 16.10 2.85
C LEU A 75 -10.58 15.66 2.32
N TYR A 76 -10.55 14.63 1.47
CA TYR A 76 -9.31 14.23 0.80
C TYR A 76 -8.83 15.32 -0.15
N LEU A 77 -9.71 15.87 -1.00
CA LEU A 77 -9.38 16.94 -1.94
C LEU A 77 -8.93 18.22 -1.23
N GLU A 78 -9.56 18.58 -0.13
CA GLU A 78 -9.18 19.74 0.70
C GLU A 78 -7.80 19.57 1.36
N ARG A 79 -7.44 18.34 1.74
CA ARG A 79 -6.11 18.03 2.28
C ARG A 79 -5.01 18.18 1.23
N LEU A 80 -5.33 17.96 -0.03
CA LEU A 80 -4.35 18.10 -1.10
C LEU A 80 -3.89 19.56 -1.19
N PRO A 81 -2.61 19.81 -1.49
CA PRO A 81 -2.15 21.16 -1.73
C PRO A 81 -2.98 21.78 -2.87
N CYS A 82 -3.74 22.82 -2.54
CA CYS A 82 -4.53 23.56 -3.49
C CYS A 82 -3.63 24.04 -4.65
N PRO A 83 -3.92 23.70 -5.92
CA PRO A 83 -3.11 24.15 -7.05
C PRO A 83 -3.10 25.68 -7.19
N TYR A 84 -4.13 26.38 -6.69
CA TYR A 84 -4.19 27.85 -6.70
C TYR A 84 -3.32 28.52 -5.65
N THR A 85 -3.05 27.89 -4.48
CA THR A 85 -2.10 28.46 -3.50
C THR A 85 -0.66 28.22 -3.93
N ALA A 86 -0.35 27.09 -4.57
CA ALA A 86 0.97 26.84 -5.17
C ALA A 86 1.29 27.87 -6.28
N TRP A 87 0.35 28.16 -7.17
CA TRP A 87 0.51 29.19 -8.19
C TRP A 87 0.62 30.61 -7.62
N ASN A 88 -0.11 30.93 -6.54
CA ASN A 88 0.00 32.23 -5.87
C ASN A 88 1.32 32.42 -5.11
N ILE A 89 1.90 31.34 -4.55
CA ILE A 89 3.24 31.37 -3.92
C ILE A 89 4.32 31.56 -4.99
N ILE A 90 4.22 30.88 -6.14
CA ILE A 90 5.15 31.06 -7.26
C ILE A 90 5.02 32.47 -7.86
N ARG A 91 3.80 32.99 -8.05
CA ARG A 91 3.57 34.38 -8.51
C ARG A 91 4.13 35.42 -7.55
N THR A 92 3.94 35.25 -6.25
CA THR A 92 4.47 36.19 -5.24
C THR A 92 5.99 36.12 -5.13
N TYR A 93 6.59 34.93 -5.22
CA TYR A 93 8.04 34.77 -5.24
C TYR A 93 8.70 35.44 -6.46
N ILE A 94 8.14 35.23 -7.66
CA ILE A 94 8.65 35.86 -8.90
C ILE A 94 8.47 37.40 -8.85
N SER A 95 7.33 37.88 -8.34
CA SER A 95 7.06 39.32 -8.19
C SER A 95 7.91 40.00 -7.10
N PHE A 96 8.35 39.25 -6.09
CA PHE A 96 9.27 39.72 -5.05
C PHE A 96 10.71 39.79 -5.57
N GLN A 97 11.17 38.76 -6.28
CA GLN A 97 12.50 38.74 -6.91
C GLN A 97 12.68 39.87 -7.93
N SER A 98 11.66 40.16 -8.75
CA SER A 98 11.71 41.28 -9.69
C SER A 98 11.63 42.66 -9.03
N ARG A 99 11.14 42.77 -7.78
CA ARG A 99 11.11 44.02 -7.01
C ARG A 99 12.43 44.28 -6.26
N VAL A 100 13.11 43.22 -5.81
CA VAL A 100 14.39 43.33 -5.08
C VAL A 100 15.59 43.40 -6.03
N TRP A 101 15.49 42.78 -7.22
CA TRP A 101 16.60 42.64 -8.17
C TRP A 101 16.19 42.96 -9.63
N GLY A 102 15.16 43.79 -9.82
CA GLY A 102 14.86 44.38 -11.13
C GLY A 102 15.85 45.51 -11.49
N PRO A 103 16.05 45.81 -12.78
CA PRO A 103 16.93 46.88 -13.23
C PRO A 103 16.53 48.26 -12.68
#